data_AF-A0A1I7I4J9-F1
#
_entry.id   AF-A0A1I7I4J9-F1
#
_cell.length_a   1.000
_cell.length_b   1.000
_cell.length_c   1.000
_cell.angle_alpha   90.00
_cell.angle_beta   90.00
_cell.angle_gamma   90.00
#
_symmetry.space_group_name_H-M   'P 1'
#
loop_
_entity.id
_entity.type
_entity.pdbx_description
1 polymer ?
#
loop_
_entity_poly.entity_id
_entity_poly.type
_entity_poly.pdbx_seq_one_letter_code
_entity_poly.pdbx_strand_id
1 'polypeptide(L)'
;MQQMLDSYRIPAADFERVARNTRLKEKSVVIAREILVEGKDMSEVAARYQLTRQRVMAIRDKFHSAYLRNSMFPPDWIRASVCAPQEMLNRFLTEVERERIKYFSQNS
;
A
#
# COMPACT_ATOMS: atom_id res chain seq x y z
N MET A 1 1.19 -1.81 -14.76
CA MET A 1 1.29 -1.59 -13.30
C MET A 1 0.18 -0.74 -12.72
N GLN A 2 -0.23 0.37 -13.35
CA GLN A 2 -1.28 1.26 -12.82
C GLN A 2 -2.63 0.56 -12.57
N GLN A 3 -3.06 -0.35 -13.44
CA GLN A 3 -4.38 -1.02 -13.34
C GLN A 3 -4.49 -2.11 -12.26
N MET A 4 -3.38 -2.68 -11.76
CA MET A 4 -3.45 -3.64 -10.63
C MET A 4 -3.66 -2.95 -9.28
N LEU A 5 -3.34 -1.66 -9.17
CA LEU A 5 -3.41 -0.90 -7.92
C LEU A 5 -4.81 -0.37 -7.62
N ASP A 6 -5.67 -0.22 -8.64
CA ASP A 6 -7.01 0.35 -8.48
C ASP A 6 -8.01 -0.63 -7.83
N SER A 7 -7.72 -1.94 -7.81
CA SER A 7 -8.56 -2.96 -7.14
C SER A 7 -7.89 -3.66 -5.95
N TYR A 8 -6.59 -3.43 -5.73
CA TYR A 8 -5.87 -4.09 -4.64
C TYR A 8 -6.26 -3.49 -3.29
N ARG A 9 -6.94 -4.29 -2.47
CA ARG A 9 -7.26 -3.97 -1.07
C ARG A 9 -6.12 -4.43 -0.16
N ILE A 10 -5.77 -3.59 0.81
CA ILE A 10 -4.84 -3.93 1.88
C ILE A 10 -5.58 -4.86 2.86
N PRO A 11 -5.02 -6.03 3.21
CA PRO A 11 -5.56 -6.86 4.28
C PRO A 11 -5.68 -6.08 5.60
N ALA A 12 -6.74 -6.32 6.38
CA ALA A 12 -7.00 -5.54 7.60
C ALA A 12 -5.83 -5.62 8.60
N ALA A 13 -5.22 -6.80 8.77
CA ALA A 13 -4.07 -7.00 9.66
C ALA A 13 -2.84 -6.17 9.22
N ASP A 14 -2.60 -6.08 7.92
CA ASP A 14 -1.53 -5.25 7.36
C ASP A 14 -1.83 -3.77 7.53
N PHE A 15 -3.08 -3.37 7.30
CA PHE A 15 -3.52 -2.00 7.52
C PHE A 15 -3.28 -1.59 8.98
N GLU A 16 -3.68 -2.41 9.96
CA GLU A 16 -3.48 -2.15 11.39
C GLU A 16 -2.01 -2.02 11.76
N ARG A 17 -1.15 -2.87 11.21
CA ARG A 17 0.31 -2.79 11.39
C ARG A 17 0.88 -1.46 10.90
N VAL A 18 0.41 -0.94 9.76
CA VAL A 18 0.82 0.37 9.24
C VAL A 18 0.22 1.50 10.06
N ALA A 19 -1.05 1.38 10.45
CA ALA A 19 -1.78 2.38 11.24
C ALA A 19 -1.14 2.63 12.61
N ARG A 20 -0.57 1.59 13.25
CA ARG A 20 0.18 1.75 14.51
C ARG A 20 1.47 2.56 14.37
N ASN A 21 2.06 2.60 13.17
CA ASN A 21 3.38 3.17 12.92
C ASN A 21 3.34 4.42 12.03
N THR A 22 2.16 4.87 11.62
CA THR A 22 2.01 6.02 10.70
C THR A 22 1.98 7.33 11.46
N ARG A 23 2.46 8.40 10.82
CA ARG A 23 2.34 9.78 11.32
C ARG A 23 1.05 10.47 10.85
N LEU A 24 0.17 9.75 10.18
CA LEU A 24 -1.13 10.28 9.75
C LEU A 24 -2.04 10.51 10.95
N LYS A 25 -2.84 11.57 10.91
CA LYS A 25 -3.86 11.83 11.92
C LYS A 25 -4.93 10.75 11.89
N GLU A 26 -5.55 10.48 13.03
CA GLU A 26 -6.60 9.46 13.19
C GLU A 26 -7.71 9.55 12.13
N LYS A 27 -8.26 10.75 11.87
CA LYS A 27 -9.26 10.97 10.81
C LYS A 27 -8.77 10.50 9.43
N SER A 28 -7.49 10.72 9.11
CA SER A 28 -6.90 10.26 7.85
C SER A 28 -6.70 8.75 7.81
N VAL A 29 -6.43 8.10 8.95
CA VAL A 29 -6.36 6.64 9.05
C VAL A 29 -7.74 6.03 8.83
N VAL A 30 -8.79 6.57 9.43
CA VAL A 30 -10.17 6.09 9.21
C VAL A 30 -10.57 6.21 7.73
N ILE A 31 -10.34 7.36 7.12
CA ILE A 31 -10.59 7.58 5.68
C ILE A 31 -9.81 6.57 4.83
N ALA A 32 -8.54 6.33 5.14
CA ALA A 32 -7.72 5.37 4.42
C ALA A 32 -8.24 3.93 4.57
N ARG A 33 -8.78 3.54 5.73
CA ARG A 33 -9.37 2.21 5.96
C ARG A 33 -10.59 1.97 5.09
N GLU A 34 -11.49 2.94 5.03
CA GLU A 34 -12.70 2.88 4.22
C GLU A 34 -12.38 2.65 2.73
N ILE A 35 -11.28 3.21 2.24
CA ILE A 35 -10.90 3.11 0.84
C ILE A 35 -10.04 1.86 0.60
N LEU A 36 -9.01 1.64 1.40
CA LEU A 36 -7.98 0.63 1.13
C LEU A 36 -8.33 -0.75 1.68
N VAL A 37 -9.23 -0.85 2.67
CA VAL A 37 -9.64 -2.13 3.27
C VAL A 37 -11.08 -2.46 2.88
N GLU A 38 -12.00 -1.50 3.09
CA GLU A 38 -13.43 -1.70 2.82
C GLU A 38 -13.79 -1.49 1.33
N GLY A 39 -12.89 -0.86 0.57
CA GLY A 39 -13.02 -0.62 -0.87
C GLY A 39 -14.19 0.28 -1.25
N LYS A 40 -14.53 1.24 -0.39
CA LYS A 40 -15.56 2.25 -0.67
C LYS A 40 -15.07 3.25 -1.72
N ASP A 41 -16.02 3.79 -2.49
CA ASP A 41 -15.70 4.79 -3.52
C ASP A 41 -15.18 6.09 -2.89
N MET A 42 -14.15 6.67 -3.50
CA MET A 42 -13.53 7.91 -2.99
C MET A 42 -14.49 9.10 -3.00
N SER A 43 -15.46 9.13 -3.92
CA SER A 43 -16.45 10.21 -4.03
C SER A 43 -17.50 10.09 -2.92
N GLU A 44 -17.91 8.87 -2.58
CA GLU A 44 -18.78 8.58 -1.44
C GLU A 44 -18.11 8.98 -0.12
N VAL A 45 -16.85 8.57 0.06
CA VAL A 45 -16.05 8.93 1.24
C VAL A 45 -15.83 10.45 1.30
N ALA A 46 -15.56 11.10 0.18
CA ALA A 46 -15.40 12.56 0.10
C ALA A 46 -16.66 13.30 0.59
N ALA A 47 -17.85 12.88 0.12
CA ALA A 47 -19.12 13.44 0.55
C ALA A 47 -19.37 13.23 2.06
N ARG A 48 -19.15 12.01 2.57
CA ARG A 48 -19.31 11.67 4.00
C ARG A 48 -18.46 12.55 4.91
N TYR A 49 -17.21 12.82 4.53
CA TYR A 49 -16.27 13.58 5.35
C TYR A 49 -16.21 15.07 5.03
N GLN A 50 -17.05 15.56 4.10
CA GLN A 50 -17.05 16.95 3.60
C GLN A 50 -15.67 17.39 3.10
N LEU A 51 -15.02 16.51 2.33
CA LEU A 51 -13.71 16.75 1.72
C LEU A 51 -13.83 16.73 0.20
N THR A 52 -12.83 17.30 -0.48
CA THR A 52 -12.72 17.12 -1.93
C THR A 52 -12.20 15.72 -2.25
N ARG A 53 -12.61 15.16 -3.40
CA ARG A 53 -12.10 13.86 -3.89
C ARG A 53 -10.57 13.83 -3.99
N GLN A 54 -9.95 14.95 -4.40
CA GLN A 54 -8.49 15.09 -4.44
C GLN A 54 -7.85 14.97 -3.06
N ARG A 55 -8.48 15.52 -2.01
CA ARG A 55 -7.97 15.41 -0.64
C ARG A 55 -8.05 13.98 -0.13
N VAL A 56 -9.13 13.28 -0.45
CA VAL A 56 -9.30 11.86 -0.14
C VAL A 56 -8.26 11.01 -0.86
N MET A 57 -8.03 11.27 -2.15
CA MET A 57 -6.97 10.61 -2.93
C MET A 57 -5.58 10.81 -2.33
N ALA A 58 -5.26 12.04 -1.90
CA ALA A 58 -3.97 12.32 -1.26
C ALA A 58 -3.79 11.59 0.09
N ILE A 59 -4.89 11.38 0.86
CA ILE A 59 -4.88 10.58 2.09
C ILE A 59 -4.60 9.11 1.77
N ARG A 60 -5.34 8.56 0.80
CA ARG A 60 -5.14 7.19 0.28
C ARG A 60 -3.68 6.99 -0.12
N ASP A 61 -3.14 7.88 -0.94
CA ASP A 61 -1.78 7.76 -1.48
C ASP A 61 -0.71 7.83 -0.40
N LYS A 62 -0.88 8.70 0.60
CA LYS A 62 0.03 8.77 1.74
C LYS A 62 0.02 7.49 2.56
N PHE A 63 -1.16 6.95 2.85
CA PHE A 63 -1.28 5.71 3.62
C PHE A 63 -0.73 4.53 2.82
N HIS A 64 -1.12 4.39 1.56
CA HIS A 64 -0.64 3.36 0.66
C HIS A 64 0.89 3.41 0.53
N SER A 65 1.48 4.60 0.39
CA SER A 65 2.94 4.76 0.38
C SER A 65 3.59 4.32 1.70
N ALA A 66 2.94 4.54 2.84
CA ALA A 66 3.43 4.05 4.14
C ALA A 66 3.33 2.52 4.23
N TYR A 67 2.26 1.93 3.71
CA TYR A 67 2.10 0.48 3.59
C TYR A 67 3.20 -0.15 2.71
N LEU A 68 3.44 0.42 1.53
CA LEU A 68 4.54 -0.01 0.65
C LEU A 68 5.91 0.11 1.30
N ARG A 69 6.09 1.06 2.22
CA ARG A 69 7.35 1.21 2.95
C ARG A 69 7.54 0.18 4.05
N ASN A 70 6.47 -0.14 4.78
CA ASN A 70 6.55 -0.83 6.07
C ASN A 70 6.07 -2.27 6.06
N SER A 71 5.30 -2.69 5.06
CA SER A 71 4.53 -3.94 5.14
C SER A 71 4.58 -4.80 3.90
N MET A 72 4.97 -4.24 2.75
CA MET A 72 5.08 -5.01 1.51
C MET A 72 6.44 -5.72 1.35
N PHE A 73 7.39 -5.50 2.25
CA PHE A 73 8.72 -6.13 2.21
C PHE A 73 9.09 -6.68 3.60
N PRO A 74 9.82 -7.80 3.66
CA PRO A 74 10.44 -8.27 4.89
C PRO A 74 11.30 -7.18 5.55
N PRO A 75 11.36 -7.13 6.90
CA PRO A 75 11.99 -6.03 7.64
C PRO A 75 13.51 -5.92 7.43
N ASP A 76 14.15 -6.99 6.97
CA ASP A 76 15.58 -7.10 6.68
C ASP A 76 15.95 -6.75 5.22
N TRP A 77 14.98 -6.37 4.38
CA TRP A 77 15.22 -6.05 2.98
C TRP A 77 15.75 -4.63 2.76
N ILE A 78 16.73 -4.51 1.87
CA ILE A 78 17.41 -3.25 1.52
C ILE A 78 16.84 -2.68 0.21
N ARG A 79 16.76 -1.35 0.12
CA ARG A 79 16.38 -0.64 -1.11
C ARG A 79 17.63 -0.17 -1.87
N ALA A 80 17.67 -0.44 -3.18
CA ALA A 80 18.68 0.06 -4.09
C ALA A 80 18.03 0.65 -5.35
N SER A 81 18.72 1.58 -6.01
CA SER A 81 18.33 2.13 -7.32
C SER A 81 19.36 1.71 -8.35
N VAL A 82 18.91 1.14 -9.47
CA VAL A 82 19.78 0.60 -10.52
C VAL A 82 19.25 0.96 -11.91
N CYS A 83 20.16 1.08 -12.88
CA CYS A 83 19.82 1.16 -14.29
C CYS A 83 20.32 -0.13 -14.97
N ALA A 84 19.43 -0.84 -15.65
CA ALA A 84 19.73 -2.13 -16.26
C ALA A 84 18.79 -2.40 -17.46
N PRO A 85 19.14 -3.33 -18.37
CA PRO A 85 18.25 -3.76 -19.45
C PRO A 85 16.93 -4.32 -18.92
N GLN A 86 15.83 -4.09 -19.67
CA GLN A 86 14.47 -4.46 -19.27
C GLN A 86 14.33 -5.95 -18.87
N GLU A 87 14.96 -6.85 -19.62
CA GLU A 87 14.91 -8.28 -19.33
C GLU A 87 15.55 -8.64 -17.99
N MET A 88 16.64 -7.95 -17.63
CA MET A 88 17.29 -8.11 -16.33
C MET A 88 16.40 -7.61 -15.20
N LEU A 89 15.75 -6.45 -15.39
CA LEU A 89 14.79 -5.92 -14.42
C LEU A 89 13.60 -6.88 -14.23
N ASN A 90 13.07 -7.48 -15.31
CA ASN A 90 11.97 -8.43 -15.22
C ASN A 90 12.34 -9.69 -14.41
N ARG A 91 13.55 -10.24 -14.64
CA ARG A 91 14.05 -11.39 -13.87
C ARG A 91 14.20 -11.02 -12.39
N PHE A 92 14.85 -9.90 -12.09
CA PHE A 92 15.00 -9.41 -10.73
C PHE A 92 13.65 -9.22 -10.02
N LEU A 93 12.69 -8.55 -10.67
CA LEU A 93 11.34 -8.34 -10.11
C LEU A 93 10.61 -9.66 -9.83
N THR A 94 10.79 -10.66 -10.71
CA THR A 94 10.20 -12.00 -10.52
C THR A 94 10.81 -12.72 -9.32
N GLU A 95 12.13 -12.63 -9.14
CA GLU A 95 12.84 -13.22 -7.99
C GLU A 95 12.44 -12.54 -6.68
N VAL A 96 12.39 -11.20 -6.66
CA VAL A 96 11.91 -10.41 -5.53
C VAL A 96 10.50 -10.82 -5.13
N GLU A 97 9.59 -11.02 -6.08
CA GLU A 97 8.22 -11.43 -5.78
C GLU A 97 8.14 -12.85 -5.20
N ARG A 98 8.97 -13.78 -5.69
CA ARG A 98 9.04 -15.15 -5.11
C ARG A 98 9.51 -15.12 -3.65
N GLU A 99 10.57 -14.39 -3.35
CA GLU A 99 11.07 -14.29 -1.98
C GLU A 99 10.06 -13.57 -1.06
N ARG A 100 9.30 -12.60 -1.60
CA ARG A 100 8.22 -11.93 -0.89
C ARG A 100 7.12 -12.92 -0.51
N ILE A 101 6.62 -13.69 -1.48
CA ILE A 101 5.60 -14.72 -1.26
C ILE A 101 6.08 -15.75 -0.23
N LYS A 102 7.33 -16.22 -0.36
CA LYS A 102 7.92 -17.20 0.55
C LYS A 102 7.94 -16.69 2.00
N TYR A 103 8.45 -15.47 2.24
CA TYR A 103 8.49 -14.88 3.58
C TYR A 103 7.09 -14.76 4.20
N PHE A 104 6.12 -14.24 3.44
CA PHE A 104 4.78 -14.04 3.98
C PHE A 104 3.95 -15.32 4.09
N SER A 105 4.25 -16.36 3.30
CA SER A 105 3.59 -17.68 3.42
C SER A 105 4.12 -18.50 4.60
N GLN A 106 5.35 -18.23 5.05
CA GLN A 106 5.97 -18.90 6.20
C GLN A 106 5.62 -18.22 7.54
N ASN A 107 5.22 -16.94 7.49
CA ASN A 107 4.90 -16.12 8.66
C ASN A 107 3.39 -15.83 8.80
N SER A 108 2.52 -16.56 8.08
CA SER A 108 1.04 -16.45 8.11
C SER A 108 0.39 -17.59 8.86
#